data_AF-B3PJM7-F1
#
_entry.id   AF-B3PJM7-F1
#
_cell.length_a   1.000
_cell.length_b   1.000
_cell.length_c   1.000
_cell.angle_alpha   90.00
_cell.angle_beta   90.00
_cell.angle_gamma   90.00
#
_symmetry.space_group_name_H-M   'P 1'
#
loop_
_entity.id
_entity.type
_entity.pdbx_description
1 polymer ?
#
loop_
_entity_poly.entity_id
_entity_poly.type
_entity_poly.pdbx_seq_one_letter_code
_entity_poly.pdbx_strand_id
1 'polypeptide(L)'
;MNIYDTSKLPPFSLLDEPLLTFNPEDTSLDVNPLRGLDRYGGYSSAVFSTYTPELRIATIGPASGWEHLRGLVNILRTTHAPSDRKQYVPEFRGFEHTFGVPLVAAKTSDAHIRLPDDIESLEPEGPPSTRLLNALSTGMQHLSLIRDQFDVVLVHLPDAWQIGFRAFGFDAHDTLKAIGASHGIPTQVINDRVFKFPYKASLAWRLSIALYVKAGGIPWKLAPLKGVPDNTAYIGLAYALRGDPKTAHYVTCCSQVFDADGGGMQFVAFEARDPVKDVDEARRNPFLSRSDMRAVLARSLNLYQSRNGGLLPRRLVVHKTTSFKPEELEGALDALSAIQEVECVEVSSYAGWRGVWLQHSRNPTPQQKSEPDGHCCPIVLLIRRASFEARFFYDSAGPVSGCFLDSYAQTNLTELPS
;
A
#
# COMPACT_ATOMS: atom_id res chain seq x y z
N MET A 1 3.19 12.67 -44.03
CA MET A 1 3.86 12.48 -42.73
C MET A 1 3.08 13.30 -41.73
N ASN A 2 2.36 12.65 -40.82
CA ASN A 2 1.32 13.27 -40.00
C ASN A 2 1.98 14.04 -38.85
N ILE A 3 1.60 15.30 -38.62
CA ILE A 3 2.20 16.20 -37.60
C ILE A 3 1.89 15.71 -36.16
N TYR A 4 1.08 14.66 -36.02
CA TYR A 4 0.68 14.04 -34.76
C TYR A 4 1.66 12.98 -34.21
N ASP A 5 2.71 12.60 -34.94
CA ASP A 5 3.62 11.51 -34.54
C ASP A 5 4.83 11.95 -33.70
N THR A 6 5.13 13.26 -33.64
CA THR A 6 6.26 13.76 -32.85
C THR A 6 5.79 14.26 -31.48
N SER A 7 6.22 13.56 -30.42
CA SER A 7 6.06 14.01 -29.04
C SER A 7 6.51 15.47 -28.88
N LYS A 8 5.71 16.28 -28.19
CA LYS A 8 6.06 17.66 -27.80
C LYS A 8 7.02 17.73 -26.61
N LEU A 9 7.25 16.59 -25.96
CA LEU A 9 8.12 16.48 -24.80
C LEU A 9 9.52 16.01 -25.25
N PRO A 10 10.58 16.47 -24.56
CA PRO A 10 11.93 16.01 -24.87
C PRO A 10 12.05 14.49 -24.65
N PRO A 11 12.94 13.80 -25.39
CA PRO A 11 13.12 12.35 -25.28
C PRO A 11 13.58 11.90 -23.88
N PHE A 12 14.14 12.82 -23.10
CA PHE A 12 14.60 12.63 -21.74
C PHE A 12 14.29 13.88 -20.92
N SER A 13 13.71 13.70 -19.73
CA SER A 13 13.60 14.72 -18.69
C SER A 13 13.91 14.13 -17.34
N LEU A 14 14.61 14.90 -16.50
CA LEU A 14 14.65 14.64 -15.06
C LEU A 14 13.37 15.20 -14.44
N LEU A 15 12.74 14.40 -13.60
CA LEU A 15 11.61 14.84 -12.80
C LEU A 15 12.10 15.11 -11.38
N ASP A 16 11.61 16.18 -10.79
CA ASP A 16 11.82 16.44 -9.38
C ASP A 16 11.01 15.44 -8.53
N GLU A 17 11.56 15.06 -7.38
CA GLU A 17 10.82 14.32 -6.37
C GLU A 17 9.60 15.14 -5.94
N PRO A 18 8.39 14.55 -5.92
CA PRO A 18 7.20 15.29 -5.54
C PRO A 18 7.27 15.70 -4.07
N LEU A 19 6.74 16.89 -3.77
CA LEU A 19 6.62 17.36 -2.40
C LEU A 19 5.48 16.64 -1.69
N LEU A 20 5.72 16.29 -0.43
CA LEU A 20 4.70 15.82 0.48
C LEU A 20 4.30 16.95 1.42
N THR A 21 3.03 17.01 1.77
CA THR A 21 2.45 17.96 2.71
C THR A 21 2.08 17.28 4.03
N PHE A 22 2.36 17.98 5.12
CA PHE A 22 2.15 17.53 6.49
C PHE A 22 1.13 18.40 7.23
N ASN A 23 0.41 19.26 6.52
CA ASN A 23 -0.71 20.03 7.05
C ASN A 23 -1.72 20.42 5.96
N PRO A 24 -2.98 20.74 6.33
CA PRO A 24 -4.01 21.11 5.35
C PRO A 24 -3.73 22.39 4.55
N GLU A 25 -2.88 23.29 5.06
CA GLU A 25 -2.56 24.56 4.41
C GLU A 25 -1.39 24.49 3.42
N ASP A 26 -0.79 23.31 3.22
CA ASP A 26 0.34 23.07 2.30
C ASP A 26 1.56 23.97 2.57
N THR A 27 1.82 24.27 3.83
CA THR A 27 2.98 25.09 4.27
C THR A 27 4.09 24.25 4.92
N SER A 28 3.76 23.07 5.44
CA SER A 28 4.71 22.09 5.98
C SER A 28 5.05 21.06 4.90
N LEU A 29 6.08 21.35 4.10
CA LEU A 29 6.47 20.55 2.95
C LEU A 29 7.83 19.86 3.14
N ASP A 30 7.94 18.62 2.67
CA ASP A 30 9.21 17.89 2.55
C ASP A 30 9.13 16.82 1.44
N VAL A 31 10.23 16.57 0.73
CA VAL A 31 10.33 15.45 -0.24
C VAL A 31 10.55 14.09 0.43
N ASN A 32 11.10 14.08 1.65
CA ASN A 32 11.36 12.88 2.41
C ASN A 32 10.27 12.68 3.47
N PRO A 33 9.48 11.59 3.40
CA PRO A 33 8.36 11.36 4.31
C PRO A 33 8.79 11.27 5.78
N LEU A 34 9.92 10.60 6.08
CA LEU A 34 10.39 10.40 7.44
C LEU A 34 10.91 11.70 8.05
N ARG A 35 11.63 12.50 7.26
CA ARG A 35 12.13 13.81 7.70
C ARG A 35 10.98 14.79 7.93
N GLY A 36 10.00 14.80 7.04
CA GLY A 36 8.81 15.63 7.22
C GLY A 36 8.01 15.21 8.46
N LEU A 37 7.83 13.91 8.71
CA LEU A 37 7.21 13.43 9.95
C LEU A 37 7.98 13.84 11.22
N ASP A 38 9.31 13.73 11.23
CA ASP A 38 10.10 14.15 12.41
C ASP A 38 9.98 15.66 12.67
N ARG A 39 9.88 16.47 11.60
CA ARG A 39 9.87 17.92 11.70
C ARG A 39 8.49 18.51 11.98
N TYR A 40 7.45 17.98 11.36
CA TYR A 40 6.11 18.56 11.35
C TYR A 40 5.05 17.67 12.00
N GLY A 41 5.37 16.41 12.28
CA GLY A 41 4.41 15.39 12.64
C GLY A 41 3.60 14.89 11.44
N GLY A 42 2.62 14.02 11.68
CA GLY A 42 1.70 13.54 10.64
C GLY A 42 0.68 14.60 10.22
N TYR A 43 0.23 14.57 8.96
CA TYR A 43 -0.79 15.47 8.39
C TYR A 43 -2.03 15.64 9.27
N SER A 44 -2.55 14.55 9.84
CA SER A 44 -3.73 14.61 10.72
C SER A 44 -3.40 14.79 12.20
N SER A 45 -2.15 15.00 12.62
CA SER A 45 -1.77 14.94 14.05
C SER A 45 -2.52 15.96 14.90
N ALA A 46 -2.81 17.15 14.34
CA ALA A 46 -3.55 18.20 15.03
C ALA A 46 -4.98 17.80 15.42
N VAL A 47 -5.62 16.91 14.64
CA VAL A 47 -6.98 16.41 14.89
C VAL A 47 -7.00 14.99 15.46
N PHE A 48 -5.94 14.21 15.21
CA PHE A 48 -5.84 12.80 15.59
C PHE A 48 -6.03 12.60 17.10
N SER A 49 -5.37 13.43 17.92
CA SER A 49 -5.48 13.38 19.37
C SER A 49 -6.87 13.69 19.92
N THR A 50 -7.75 14.31 19.12
CA THR A 50 -9.13 14.64 19.52
C THR A 50 -10.03 13.40 19.52
N TYR A 51 -9.79 12.44 18.62
CA TYR A 51 -10.58 11.21 18.53
C TYR A 51 -9.81 9.95 19.00
N THR A 52 -8.48 9.98 18.98
CA THR A 52 -7.60 8.92 19.48
C THR A 52 -6.52 9.55 20.38
N PRO A 53 -6.83 9.83 21.68
CA PRO A 53 -5.90 10.51 22.59
C PRO A 53 -4.71 9.63 23.00
N GLU A 54 -4.85 8.31 22.93
CA GLU A 54 -3.79 7.31 23.10
C GLU A 54 -4.02 6.21 22.06
N LEU A 55 -2.96 5.71 21.40
CA LEU A 55 -3.07 4.58 20.49
C LEU A 55 -2.89 3.28 21.30
N ARG A 56 -3.98 2.53 21.45
CA ARG A 56 -4.07 1.32 22.28
C ARG A 56 -3.91 0.07 21.44
N ILE A 57 -2.92 -0.74 21.79
CA ILE A 57 -2.59 -1.98 21.10
C ILE A 57 -3.22 -3.18 21.82
N ALA A 58 -4.06 -3.92 21.12
CA ALA A 58 -4.46 -5.29 21.45
C ALA A 58 -3.51 -6.29 20.78
N THR A 59 -3.50 -7.54 21.24
CA THR A 59 -2.57 -8.55 20.69
C THR A 59 -3.17 -9.93 20.60
N ILE A 60 -2.75 -10.67 19.58
CA ILE A 60 -3.00 -12.11 19.43
C ILE A 60 -1.67 -12.77 19.08
N GLY A 61 -1.31 -13.86 19.77
CA GLY A 61 -0.09 -14.59 19.44
C GLY A 61 0.28 -15.68 20.45
N PRO A 62 1.37 -16.42 20.18
CA PRO A 62 1.89 -17.43 21.09
C PRO A 62 2.33 -16.82 22.43
N ALA A 63 2.17 -17.57 23.51
CA ALA A 63 2.55 -17.13 24.86
C ALA A 63 4.04 -16.75 24.98
N SER A 64 4.94 -17.47 24.30
CA SER A 64 6.39 -17.22 24.26
C SER A 64 6.77 -15.93 23.49
N GLY A 65 5.91 -15.47 22.57
CA GLY A 65 6.12 -14.26 21.79
C GLY A 65 5.92 -12.95 22.58
N TRP A 66 5.40 -13.05 23.80
CA TRP A 66 4.88 -11.87 24.50
C TRP A 66 5.98 -10.89 24.94
N GLU A 67 7.08 -11.37 25.50
CA GLU A 67 8.20 -10.48 25.87
C GLU A 67 8.81 -9.82 24.63
N HIS A 68 8.81 -10.50 23.48
CA HIS A 68 9.29 -9.95 22.22
C HIS A 68 8.39 -8.83 21.70
N LEU A 69 7.07 -9.00 21.72
CA LEU A 69 6.11 -7.95 21.35
C LEU A 69 6.18 -6.75 22.30
N ARG A 70 6.35 -6.97 23.60
CA ARG A 70 6.57 -5.87 24.57
C ARG A 70 7.86 -5.11 24.24
N GLY A 71 8.94 -5.83 23.95
CA GLY A 71 10.20 -5.24 23.50
C GLY A 71 10.04 -4.43 22.21
N LEU A 72 9.22 -4.92 21.28
CA LEU A 72 8.90 -4.20 20.04
C LEU A 72 8.17 -2.89 20.31
N VAL A 73 7.13 -2.88 21.15
CA VAL A 73 6.43 -1.64 21.53
C VAL A 73 7.38 -0.68 22.23
N ASN A 74 8.30 -1.17 23.07
CA ASN A 74 9.32 -0.32 23.70
C ASN A 74 10.25 0.33 22.67
N ILE A 75 10.67 -0.41 21.63
CA ILE A 75 11.46 0.16 20.52
C ILE A 75 10.73 1.34 19.89
N LEU A 76 9.41 1.26 19.71
CA LEU A 76 8.62 2.36 19.12
C LEU A 76 8.48 3.57 20.05
N ARG A 77 8.73 3.43 21.35
CA ARG A 77 8.61 4.51 22.33
C ARG A 77 9.94 5.21 22.62
N THR A 78 11.06 4.65 22.18
CA THR A 78 12.40 5.17 22.48
C THR A 78 13.09 5.73 21.24
N THR A 79 14.13 6.53 21.47
CA THR A 79 14.95 7.11 20.41
C THR A 79 15.92 6.10 19.80
N HIS A 80 16.07 6.11 18.47
CA HIS A 80 17.03 5.26 17.73
C HIS A 80 17.72 6.04 16.61
N ALA A 81 19.05 6.03 16.61
CA ALA A 81 19.85 6.57 15.52
C ALA A 81 19.86 5.63 14.28
N PRO A 82 19.96 6.17 13.06
CA PRO A 82 19.96 5.36 11.83
C PRO A 82 21.29 4.63 11.65
N SER A 83 21.20 3.32 11.38
CA SER A 83 22.35 2.46 11.04
C SER A 83 22.34 2.01 9.58
N ASP A 84 21.21 2.11 8.87
CA ASP A 84 21.08 1.95 7.42
C ASP A 84 20.67 3.25 6.75
N ARG A 85 20.98 3.38 5.44
CA ARG A 85 20.49 4.48 4.56
C ARG A 85 20.49 5.85 5.25
N LYS A 86 21.62 6.22 5.87
CA LYS A 86 21.75 7.41 6.74
C LYS A 86 21.38 8.75 6.07
N GLN A 87 21.36 8.79 4.74
CA GLN A 87 20.93 9.95 3.97
C GLN A 87 19.40 10.06 3.86
N TYR A 88 18.69 8.94 3.98
CA TYR A 88 17.24 8.84 3.85
C TYR A 88 16.54 8.68 5.20
N VAL A 89 17.09 7.88 6.11
CA VAL A 89 16.46 7.57 7.40
C VAL A 89 16.96 8.55 8.46
N PRO A 90 16.10 9.46 8.97
CA PRO A 90 16.46 10.31 10.10
C PRO A 90 16.43 9.50 11.42
N GLU A 91 16.97 10.10 12.48
CA GLU A 91 16.76 9.62 13.84
C GLU A 91 15.26 9.47 14.13
N PHE A 92 14.86 8.36 14.74
CA PHE A 92 13.50 8.16 15.22
C PHE A 92 13.44 8.53 16.70
N ARG A 93 12.60 9.49 17.09
CA ARG A 93 12.53 10.02 18.47
C ARG A 93 11.41 9.44 19.33
N GLY A 94 10.76 8.38 18.85
CA GLY A 94 9.62 7.77 19.52
C GLY A 94 8.28 8.15 18.90
N PHE A 95 7.33 7.23 19.01
CA PHE A 95 5.99 7.33 18.42
C PHE A 95 5.26 8.61 18.85
N GLU A 96 5.32 8.93 20.15
CA GLU A 96 4.62 10.07 20.73
C GLU A 96 5.18 11.41 20.24
N HIS A 97 6.50 11.51 20.09
CA HIS A 97 7.11 12.69 19.48
C HIS A 97 6.66 12.87 18.02
N THR A 98 6.61 11.78 17.25
CA THR A 98 6.27 11.81 15.81
C THR A 98 4.78 12.07 15.55
N PHE A 99 3.88 11.50 16.34
CA PHE A 99 2.44 11.52 16.06
C PHE A 99 1.60 12.27 17.10
N GLY A 100 2.25 12.85 18.13
CA GLY A 100 1.60 13.67 19.15
C GLY A 100 0.69 12.92 20.11
N VAL A 101 0.73 11.57 20.11
CA VAL A 101 -0.07 10.73 21.02
C VAL A 101 0.75 9.56 21.57
N PRO A 102 0.52 9.15 22.82
CA PRO A 102 1.22 8.02 23.41
C PRO A 102 0.80 6.70 22.77
N LEU A 103 1.77 5.78 22.66
CA LEU A 103 1.56 4.39 22.26
C LEU A 103 1.48 3.50 23.50
N VAL A 104 0.33 2.88 23.74
CA VAL A 104 0.05 2.10 24.96
C VAL A 104 -0.48 0.71 24.64
N ALA A 105 -0.30 -0.24 25.56
CA ALA A 105 -1.04 -1.50 25.51
C ALA A 105 -2.50 -1.25 25.94
N ALA A 106 -3.43 -2.02 25.39
CA ALA A 106 -4.81 -2.03 25.86
C ALA A 106 -4.85 -2.38 27.36
N LYS A 107 -5.69 -1.66 28.12
CA LYS A 107 -5.70 -1.77 29.60
C LYS A 107 -6.34 -3.07 30.08
N THR A 108 -7.26 -3.62 29.29
CA THR A 108 -8.02 -4.83 29.61
C THR A 108 -7.21 -6.07 29.21
N SER A 109 -7.07 -7.03 30.12
CA SER A 109 -6.40 -8.31 29.84
C SER A 109 -7.04 -9.08 28.69
N ASP A 110 -8.35 -8.94 28.49
CA ASP A 110 -9.11 -9.62 27.44
C ASP A 110 -8.74 -9.14 26.03
N ALA A 111 -8.12 -7.96 25.91
CA ALA A 111 -7.57 -7.46 24.65
C ALA A 111 -6.26 -8.17 24.22
N HIS A 112 -5.78 -9.11 25.05
CA HIS A 112 -4.49 -9.78 24.90
C HIS A 112 -4.65 -11.30 24.87
N ILE A 113 -4.97 -11.83 23.69
CA ILE A 113 -5.23 -13.25 23.48
C ILE A 113 -3.91 -14.01 23.40
N ARG A 114 -3.71 -14.91 24.36
CA ARG A 114 -2.55 -15.81 24.43
C ARG A 114 -2.93 -17.16 23.86
N LEU A 115 -2.22 -17.55 22.82
CA LEU A 115 -2.36 -18.84 22.17
C LEU A 115 -1.24 -19.78 22.62
N PRO A 116 -1.46 -21.11 22.61
CA PRO A 116 -0.41 -22.12 22.75
C PRO A 116 0.78 -21.88 21.81
N ASP A 117 2.00 -22.16 22.27
CA ASP A 117 3.21 -21.96 21.45
C ASP A 117 3.29 -22.93 20.26
N ASP A 118 2.84 -24.16 20.47
CA ASP A 118 2.79 -25.19 19.44
C ASP A 118 1.45 -25.15 18.69
N ILE A 119 1.53 -25.20 17.34
CA ILE A 119 0.36 -25.11 16.48
C ILE A 119 -0.56 -26.33 16.62
N GLU A 120 -0.02 -27.50 16.97
CA GLU A 120 -0.81 -28.72 17.20
C GLU A 120 -1.67 -28.64 18.47
N SER A 121 -1.29 -27.75 19.40
CA SER A 121 -2.03 -27.52 20.64
C SER A 121 -3.19 -26.52 20.47
N LEU A 122 -3.36 -25.94 19.27
CA LEU A 122 -4.50 -25.07 18.97
C LEU A 122 -5.77 -25.90 18.75
N GLU A 123 -6.83 -25.58 19.48
CA GLU A 123 -8.15 -26.20 19.31
C GLU A 123 -8.96 -25.56 18.18
N PRO A 124 -9.92 -26.29 17.57
CA PRO A 124 -10.23 -27.72 17.71
C PRO A 124 -9.26 -28.64 16.93
N GLU A 125 -9.43 -29.97 17.01
CA GLU A 125 -8.65 -30.92 16.20
C GLU A 125 -8.81 -30.72 14.69
N GLY A 126 -7.72 -30.89 13.94
CA GLY A 126 -7.70 -30.79 12.48
C GLY A 126 -6.30 -30.53 11.91
N PRO A 127 -6.20 -30.29 10.60
CA PRO A 127 -4.94 -29.85 9.99
C PRO A 127 -4.46 -28.51 10.59
N PRO A 128 -3.13 -28.25 10.66
CA PRO A 128 -2.58 -27.04 11.26
C PRO A 128 -3.18 -25.72 10.75
N SER A 129 -3.51 -25.65 9.45
CA SER A 129 -4.17 -24.49 8.85
C SER A 129 -5.59 -24.23 9.38
N THR A 130 -6.35 -25.30 9.62
CA THR A 130 -7.71 -25.21 10.17
C THR A 130 -7.67 -24.82 11.64
N ARG A 131 -6.71 -25.38 12.40
CA ARG A 131 -6.47 -25.00 13.79
C ARG A 131 -6.15 -23.51 13.92
N LEU A 132 -5.21 -23.03 13.11
CA LEU A 132 -4.83 -21.62 13.08
C LEU A 132 -6.00 -20.71 12.68
N LEU A 133 -6.75 -21.08 11.65
CA LEU A 133 -7.95 -20.36 11.23
C LEU A 133 -8.96 -20.20 12.37
N ASN A 134 -9.27 -21.30 13.05
CA ASN A 134 -10.23 -21.28 14.15
C ASN A 134 -9.73 -20.46 15.34
N ALA A 135 -8.46 -20.59 15.70
CA ALA A 135 -7.84 -19.79 16.76
C ALA A 135 -7.90 -18.28 16.45
N LEU A 136 -7.53 -17.87 15.22
CA LEU A 136 -7.60 -16.48 14.79
C LEU A 136 -9.04 -15.96 14.72
N SER A 137 -9.98 -16.77 14.21
CA SER A 137 -11.40 -16.41 14.14
C SER A 137 -11.99 -16.21 15.52
N THR A 138 -11.73 -17.13 16.45
CA THR A 138 -12.21 -17.07 17.83
C THR A 138 -11.62 -15.85 18.55
N GLY A 139 -10.32 -15.60 18.36
CA GLY A 139 -9.67 -14.43 18.91
C GLY A 139 -10.26 -13.12 18.39
N MET A 140 -10.47 -13.00 17.08
CA MET A 140 -11.08 -11.81 16.48
C MET A 140 -12.54 -11.61 16.91
N GLN A 141 -13.32 -12.69 17.03
CA GLN A 141 -14.67 -12.63 17.56
C GLN A 141 -14.68 -12.10 19.00
N HIS A 142 -13.77 -12.58 19.85
CA HIS A 142 -13.63 -12.07 21.21
C HIS A 142 -13.28 -10.58 21.22
N LEU A 143 -12.28 -10.16 20.45
CA LEU A 143 -11.91 -8.74 20.35
C LEU A 143 -13.04 -7.87 19.80
N SER A 144 -13.90 -8.41 18.94
CA SER A 144 -15.05 -7.66 18.41
C SER A 144 -16.06 -7.26 19.49
N LEU A 145 -16.14 -8.04 20.59
CA LEU A 145 -17.02 -7.74 21.72
C LEU A 145 -16.51 -6.58 22.58
N ILE A 146 -15.22 -6.25 22.50
CA ILE A 146 -14.54 -5.20 23.26
C ILE A 146 -13.87 -4.18 22.33
N ARG A 147 -14.47 -3.92 21.18
CA ARG A 147 -13.89 -3.13 20.08
C ARG A 147 -13.49 -1.71 20.49
N ASP A 148 -14.14 -1.14 21.49
CA ASP A 148 -13.88 0.20 22.01
C ASP A 148 -12.63 0.28 22.91
N GLN A 149 -12.05 -0.86 23.30
CA GLN A 149 -10.91 -0.95 24.24
C GLN A 149 -9.52 -0.88 23.58
N PHE A 150 -9.46 -0.95 22.24
CA PHE A 150 -8.21 -0.91 21.48
C PHE A 150 -8.42 -0.27 20.11
N ASP A 151 -7.32 0.12 19.46
CA ASP A 151 -7.36 0.79 18.15
C ASP A 151 -6.77 -0.10 17.04
N VAL A 152 -5.71 -0.86 17.35
CA VAL A 152 -5.04 -1.78 16.42
C VAL A 152 -4.66 -3.09 17.12
N VAL A 153 -4.77 -4.21 16.41
CA VAL A 153 -4.35 -5.53 16.90
C VAL A 153 -3.00 -5.92 16.28
N LEU A 154 -1.97 -6.14 17.11
CA LEU A 154 -0.75 -6.82 16.68
C LEU A 154 -0.97 -8.33 16.71
N VAL A 155 -0.80 -8.98 15.56
CA VAL A 155 -0.96 -10.44 15.43
C VAL A 155 0.40 -11.06 15.17
N HIS A 156 0.96 -11.75 16.17
CA HIS A 156 2.24 -12.44 16.02
C HIS A 156 2.01 -13.83 15.41
N LEU A 157 2.55 -14.01 14.21
CA LEU A 157 2.60 -15.28 13.49
C LEU A 157 4.07 -15.77 13.49
N PRO A 158 4.46 -16.64 14.44
CA PRO A 158 5.84 -17.11 14.58
C PRO A 158 6.25 -18.06 13.45
N ASP A 159 7.56 -18.18 13.23
CA ASP A 159 8.11 -19.11 12.22
C ASP A 159 7.74 -20.57 12.53
N ALA A 160 7.54 -20.91 13.81
CA ALA A 160 7.10 -22.23 14.25
C ALA A 160 5.71 -22.63 13.71
N TRP A 161 4.85 -21.67 13.36
CA TRP A 161 3.51 -21.92 12.83
C TRP A 161 3.46 -21.96 11.30
N GLN A 162 4.60 -21.84 10.62
CA GLN A 162 4.65 -21.75 9.15
C GLN A 162 3.95 -22.92 8.44
N ILE A 163 3.95 -24.11 9.03
CA ILE A 163 3.25 -25.30 8.50
C ILE A 163 1.73 -25.09 8.36
N GLY A 164 1.14 -24.19 9.15
CA GLY A 164 -0.27 -23.85 9.10
C GLY A 164 -0.60 -22.60 8.28
N PHE A 165 0.40 -21.90 7.70
CA PHE A 165 0.13 -20.63 7.02
C PHE A 165 -0.52 -20.79 5.65
N ARG A 166 -0.31 -21.93 4.98
CA ARG A 166 -0.83 -22.17 3.63
C ARG A 166 -1.40 -23.57 3.50
N ALA A 167 -2.58 -23.65 2.89
CA ALA A 167 -3.18 -24.90 2.44
C ALA A 167 -3.95 -24.63 1.13
N PHE A 168 -4.49 -25.68 0.51
CA PHE A 168 -5.29 -25.50 -0.71
C PHE A 168 -6.47 -24.56 -0.44
N GLY A 169 -6.50 -23.41 -1.13
CA GLY A 169 -7.52 -22.38 -0.96
C GLY A 169 -7.43 -21.58 0.34
N PHE A 170 -6.32 -21.66 1.09
CA PHE A 170 -6.13 -20.98 2.36
C PHE A 170 -4.75 -20.31 2.44
N ASP A 171 -4.75 -19.02 2.79
CA ASP A 171 -3.57 -18.29 3.25
C ASP A 171 -3.93 -17.58 4.57
N ALA A 172 -3.12 -17.80 5.61
CA ALA A 172 -3.38 -17.30 6.95
C ALA A 172 -3.38 -15.76 7.01
N HIS A 173 -2.54 -15.10 6.21
CA HIS A 173 -2.52 -13.64 6.15
C HIS A 173 -3.81 -13.11 5.55
N ASP A 174 -4.20 -13.61 4.37
CA ASP A 174 -5.39 -13.12 3.67
C ASP A 174 -6.67 -13.41 4.47
N THR A 175 -6.71 -14.58 5.11
CA THR A 175 -7.83 -14.94 5.98
C THR A 175 -7.91 -14.05 7.21
N LEU A 176 -6.78 -13.76 7.87
CA LEU A 176 -6.72 -12.82 8.98
C LEU A 176 -7.20 -11.42 8.57
N LYS A 177 -6.82 -10.97 7.38
CA LYS A 177 -7.26 -9.68 6.83
C LYS A 177 -8.76 -9.67 6.55
N ALA A 178 -9.30 -10.74 5.99
CA ALA A 178 -10.73 -10.88 5.75
C ALA A 178 -11.54 -10.86 7.05
N ILE A 179 -11.13 -11.62 8.06
CA ILE A 179 -11.78 -11.65 9.39
C ILE A 179 -11.67 -10.27 10.08
N GLY A 180 -10.49 -9.66 10.07
CA GLY A 180 -10.29 -8.33 10.64
C GLY A 180 -11.20 -7.29 9.98
N ALA A 181 -11.29 -7.31 8.64
CA ALA A 181 -12.17 -6.43 7.88
C ALA A 181 -13.65 -6.65 8.20
N SER A 182 -14.12 -7.90 8.33
CA SER A 182 -15.53 -8.19 8.65
C SER A 182 -15.95 -7.68 10.03
N HIS A 183 -15.00 -7.55 10.96
CA HIS A 183 -15.23 -7.00 12.30
C HIS A 183 -14.84 -5.53 12.46
N GLY A 184 -14.34 -4.86 11.40
CA GLY A 184 -13.82 -3.49 11.51
C GLY A 184 -12.62 -3.38 12.46
N ILE A 185 -11.79 -4.42 12.54
CA ILE A 185 -10.62 -4.54 13.39
C ILE A 185 -9.35 -4.36 12.54
N PRO A 186 -8.61 -3.24 12.72
CA PRO A 186 -7.32 -3.06 12.06
C PRO A 186 -6.26 -4.03 12.61
N THR A 187 -5.59 -4.78 11.72
CA THR A 187 -4.58 -5.77 12.10
C THR A 187 -3.19 -5.44 11.54
N GLN A 188 -2.16 -5.65 12.35
CA GLN A 188 -0.76 -5.62 11.91
C GLN A 188 -0.10 -6.96 12.24
N VAL A 189 0.30 -7.69 11.21
CA VAL A 189 1.00 -8.96 11.37
C VAL A 189 2.45 -8.70 11.73
N ILE A 190 2.95 -9.43 12.72
CA ILE A 190 4.34 -9.46 13.17
C ILE A 190 4.86 -10.88 12.96
N ASN A 191 6.01 -11.03 12.31
CA ASN A 191 6.70 -12.31 12.16
C ASN A 191 8.05 -12.26 12.87
N ASP A 192 8.71 -13.40 13.03
CA ASP A 192 9.96 -13.47 13.81
C ASP A 192 11.13 -12.72 13.18
N ARG A 193 11.05 -12.41 11.87
CA ARG A 193 12.06 -11.59 11.18
C ARG A 193 12.10 -10.17 11.73
N VAL A 194 10.98 -9.66 12.24
CA VAL A 194 10.92 -8.34 12.90
C VAL A 194 11.87 -8.28 14.09
N PHE A 195 11.94 -9.34 14.89
CA PHE A 195 12.81 -9.39 16.07
C PHE A 195 14.29 -9.49 15.71
N LYS A 196 14.59 -10.14 14.59
CA LYS A 196 15.95 -10.31 14.04
C LYS A 196 16.42 -9.10 13.21
N PHE A 197 15.55 -8.14 12.93
CA PHE A 197 15.88 -7.00 12.07
C PHE A 197 16.91 -6.07 12.75
N PRO A 198 18.07 -5.81 12.11
CA PRO A 198 19.19 -5.14 12.76
C PRO A 198 19.02 -3.61 12.86
N TYR A 199 18.24 -3.00 11.95
CA TYR A 199 18.16 -1.54 11.86
C TYR A 199 16.97 -0.99 12.65
N LYS A 200 17.18 -0.66 13.93
CA LYS A 200 16.10 -0.27 14.86
C LYS A 200 15.36 1.01 14.46
N ALA A 201 16.05 2.04 13.98
CA ALA A 201 15.39 3.26 13.50
C ALA A 201 14.47 2.98 12.30
N SER A 202 14.95 2.22 11.31
CA SER A 202 14.14 1.82 10.15
C SER A 202 12.95 0.95 10.53
N LEU A 203 13.12 0.02 11.48
CA LEU A 203 12.01 -0.77 12.02
C LEU A 203 10.98 0.13 12.70
N ALA A 204 11.44 1.05 13.54
CA ALA A 204 10.58 1.92 14.32
C ALA A 204 9.77 2.86 13.41
N TRP A 205 10.39 3.47 12.40
CA TRP A 205 9.70 4.26 11.38
C TRP A 205 8.60 3.45 10.68
N ARG A 206 8.94 2.28 10.13
CA ARG A 206 7.99 1.44 9.36
C ARG A 206 6.79 1.01 10.19
N LEU A 207 7.04 0.48 11.39
CA LEU A 207 5.97 -0.03 12.24
C LEU A 207 5.14 1.10 12.84
N SER A 208 5.73 2.23 13.22
CA SER A 208 4.99 3.36 13.76
C SER A 208 4.06 3.99 12.73
N ILE A 209 4.52 4.17 11.48
CA ILE A 209 3.67 4.65 10.38
C ILE A 209 2.51 3.67 10.13
N ALA A 210 2.80 2.36 10.09
CA ALA A 210 1.77 1.34 9.88
C ALA A 210 0.70 1.35 10.97
N LEU A 211 1.09 1.49 12.24
CA LEU A 211 0.16 1.58 13.37
C LEU A 211 -0.66 2.87 13.32
N TYR A 212 -0.02 4.01 13.07
CA TYR A 212 -0.68 5.31 12.98
C TYR A 212 -1.76 5.31 11.89
N VAL A 213 -1.43 4.81 10.68
CA VAL A 213 -2.38 4.71 9.57
C VAL A 213 -3.53 3.76 9.89
N LYS A 214 -3.25 2.62 10.53
CA LYS A 214 -4.30 1.64 10.91
C LYS A 214 -5.23 2.16 12.00
N ALA A 215 -4.75 3.06 12.84
CA ALA A 215 -5.57 3.78 13.81
C ALA A 215 -6.34 4.97 13.18
N GLY A 216 -6.27 5.16 11.85
CA GLY A 216 -6.97 6.23 11.13
C GLY A 216 -6.18 7.53 10.99
N GLY A 217 -4.88 7.52 11.29
CA GLY A 217 -4.00 8.67 11.09
C GLY A 217 -3.57 8.83 9.63
N ILE A 218 -3.43 10.07 9.18
CA ILE A 218 -2.89 10.43 7.87
C ILE A 218 -1.48 10.96 8.10
N PRO A 219 -0.42 10.24 7.69
CA PRO A 219 0.95 10.63 7.99
C PRO A 219 1.41 11.79 7.09
N TRP A 220 1.06 11.76 5.81
CA TRP A 220 1.30 12.85 4.86
C TRP A 220 0.37 12.69 3.66
N LYS A 221 0.32 13.71 2.82
CA LYS A 221 -0.34 13.68 1.51
C LYS A 221 0.60 14.20 0.43
N LEU A 222 0.24 13.98 -0.83
CA LEU A 222 0.94 14.62 -1.94
C LEU A 222 0.58 16.12 -1.95
N ALA A 223 1.59 16.99 -1.99
CA ALA A 223 1.35 18.41 -2.19
C ALA A 223 0.82 18.66 -3.62
N PRO A 224 0.01 19.71 -3.85
CA PRO A 224 -0.53 20.02 -5.17
C PRO A 224 0.55 20.09 -6.25
N LEU A 225 0.40 19.23 -7.27
CA LEU A 225 1.34 19.16 -8.39
C LEU A 225 1.04 20.25 -9.43
N LYS A 226 2.06 21.03 -9.80
CA LYS A 226 1.91 22.07 -10.82
C LYS A 226 1.46 21.46 -12.15
N GLY A 227 0.34 21.96 -12.67
CA GLY A 227 -0.24 21.52 -13.95
C GLY A 227 -1.25 20.38 -13.83
N VAL A 228 -1.45 19.81 -12.64
CA VAL A 228 -2.61 18.95 -12.36
C VAL A 228 -3.76 19.86 -11.92
N PRO A 229 -4.92 19.84 -12.60
CA PRO A 229 -6.06 20.65 -12.19
C PRO A 229 -6.57 20.26 -10.80
N ASP A 230 -7.08 21.24 -10.05
CA ASP A 230 -7.86 20.96 -8.85
C ASP A 230 -9.05 20.05 -9.18
N ASN A 231 -9.47 19.24 -8.21
CA ASN A 231 -10.52 18.21 -8.39
C ASN A 231 -10.17 17.16 -9.46
N THR A 232 -8.88 16.81 -9.57
CA THR A 232 -8.46 15.60 -10.30
C THR A 232 -8.69 14.37 -9.40
N ALA A 233 -9.22 13.30 -10.00
CA ALA A 233 -9.44 12.02 -9.34
C ALA A 233 -8.77 10.90 -10.13
N TYR A 234 -8.45 9.82 -9.43
CA TYR A 234 -7.79 8.66 -10.00
C TYR A 234 -8.58 7.40 -9.67
N ILE A 235 -8.64 6.48 -10.63
CA ILE A 235 -9.22 5.15 -10.46
C ILE A 235 -8.17 4.12 -10.83
N GLY A 236 -7.69 3.35 -9.86
CA GLY A 236 -6.90 2.15 -10.14
C GLY A 236 -7.80 0.94 -10.38
N LEU A 237 -7.60 0.22 -11.48
CA LEU A 237 -8.27 -1.04 -11.78
C LEU A 237 -7.30 -2.20 -11.62
N ALA A 238 -7.62 -3.11 -10.71
CA ALA A 238 -6.94 -4.37 -10.52
C ALA A 238 -7.89 -5.54 -10.80
N TYR A 239 -7.35 -6.63 -11.33
CA TYR A 239 -8.13 -7.80 -11.70
C TYR A 239 -7.60 -9.04 -11.00
N ALA A 240 -8.52 -9.87 -10.52
CA ALA A 240 -8.24 -11.19 -9.99
C ALA A 240 -9.13 -12.22 -10.70
N LEU A 241 -8.52 -13.34 -11.10
CA LEU A 241 -9.28 -14.50 -11.56
C LEU A 241 -9.62 -15.36 -10.33
N ARG A 242 -10.91 -15.66 -10.13
CA ARG A 242 -11.37 -16.46 -8.99
C ARG A 242 -11.46 -17.94 -9.40
N GLY A 243 -10.87 -18.83 -8.60
CA GLY A 243 -10.91 -20.29 -8.79
C GLY A 243 -9.57 -20.92 -9.24
N ASP A 244 -9.59 -22.21 -9.60
CA ASP A 244 -8.44 -22.83 -10.29
C ASP A 244 -8.23 -22.06 -11.60
N PRO A 245 -7.02 -21.58 -11.91
CA PRO A 245 -6.73 -20.91 -13.18
C PRO A 245 -7.26 -21.67 -14.39
N LYS A 246 -7.39 -23.00 -14.34
CA LYS A 246 -7.92 -23.86 -15.41
C LYS A 246 -9.43 -23.81 -15.59
N THR A 247 -10.18 -23.31 -14.61
CA THR A 247 -11.65 -23.28 -14.59
C THR A 247 -12.22 -21.91 -14.19
N ALA A 248 -11.39 -20.86 -14.14
CA ALA A 248 -11.84 -19.52 -13.75
C ALA A 248 -12.89 -18.99 -14.75
N HIS A 249 -14.14 -18.86 -14.27
CA HIS A 249 -15.27 -18.44 -15.09
C HIS A 249 -15.56 -16.93 -15.04
N TYR A 250 -15.05 -16.22 -14.02
CA TYR A 250 -15.35 -14.80 -13.79
C TYR A 250 -14.11 -14.01 -13.39
N VAL A 251 -14.06 -12.77 -13.88
CA VAL A 251 -13.05 -11.77 -13.51
C VAL A 251 -13.62 -10.96 -12.34
N THR A 252 -12.90 -10.92 -11.22
CA THR A 252 -13.17 -9.95 -10.15
C THR A 252 -12.35 -8.70 -10.43
N CYS A 253 -13.01 -7.55 -10.51
CA CYS A 253 -12.36 -6.26 -10.59
C CYS A 253 -12.43 -5.56 -9.23
N CYS A 254 -11.28 -5.09 -8.76
CA CYS A 254 -11.19 -4.17 -7.65
C CYS A 254 -10.85 -2.80 -8.22
N SER A 255 -11.75 -1.83 -8.08
CA SER A 255 -11.44 -0.43 -8.37
C SER A 255 -11.12 0.34 -7.10
N GLN A 256 -10.11 1.20 -7.16
CA GLN A 256 -9.65 2.05 -6.08
C GLN A 256 -9.81 3.51 -6.51
N VAL A 257 -10.65 4.27 -5.83
CA VAL A 257 -10.91 5.69 -6.16
C VAL A 257 -10.18 6.56 -5.15
N PHE A 258 -9.34 7.49 -5.59
CA PHE A 258 -8.62 8.42 -4.72
C PHE A 258 -8.47 9.82 -5.34
N ASP A 259 -8.31 10.83 -4.49
CA ASP A 259 -8.10 12.22 -4.91
C ASP A 259 -6.65 12.48 -5.33
N ALA A 260 -6.37 13.64 -5.93
CA ALA A 260 -5.03 14.02 -6.39
C ALA A 260 -3.96 14.11 -5.31
N ASP A 261 -4.34 14.26 -4.05
CA ASP A 261 -3.45 14.27 -2.89
C ASP A 261 -3.20 12.85 -2.31
N GLY A 262 -3.78 11.81 -2.92
CA GLY A 262 -3.80 10.42 -2.44
C GLY A 262 -4.84 10.16 -1.35
N GLY A 263 -5.71 11.13 -1.07
CA GLY A 263 -6.69 11.10 0.01
C GLY A 263 -7.96 10.30 -0.28
N GLY A 264 -8.58 9.85 0.83
CA GLY A 264 -9.88 9.18 0.94
C GLY A 264 -10.15 8.12 -0.11
N MET A 265 -9.20 7.19 -0.17
CA MET A 265 -9.23 6.07 -1.07
C MET A 265 -10.33 5.07 -0.70
N GLN A 266 -11.12 4.65 -1.69
CA GLN A 266 -12.24 3.73 -1.51
C GLN A 266 -12.19 2.57 -2.51
N PHE A 267 -12.50 1.37 -2.01
CA PHE A 267 -12.53 0.15 -2.82
C PHE A 267 -13.93 -0.17 -3.32
N VAL A 268 -14.02 -0.58 -4.57
CA VAL A 268 -15.18 -1.26 -5.14
C VAL A 268 -14.75 -2.63 -5.61
N ALA A 269 -15.21 -3.67 -4.93
CA ALA A 269 -15.18 -5.01 -5.48
C ALA A 269 -16.39 -5.20 -6.43
N PHE A 270 -16.12 -5.68 -7.64
CA PHE A 270 -17.11 -5.98 -8.66
C PHE A 270 -16.81 -7.34 -9.28
N GLU A 271 -17.81 -8.21 -9.28
CA GLU A 271 -17.74 -9.50 -9.96
C GLU A 271 -18.33 -9.33 -11.37
N ALA A 272 -17.51 -9.59 -12.40
CA ALA A 272 -17.95 -9.51 -13.78
C ALA A 272 -19.14 -10.46 -14.01
N ARG A 273 -20.14 -9.97 -14.74
CA ARG A 273 -21.36 -10.75 -15.01
C ARG A 273 -21.18 -11.68 -16.20
N ASP A 274 -20.36 -11.24 -17.16
CA ASP A 274 -20.11 -12.01 -18.36
C ASP A 274 -19.06 -13.10 -18.08
N PRO A 275 -19.34 -14.36 -18.49
CA PRO A 275 -18.37 -15.42 -18.35
C PRO A 275 -17.15 -15.16 -19.24
N VAL A 276 -15.99 -15.59 -18.76
CA VAL A 276 -14.73 -15.52 -19.50
C VAL A 276 -14.86 -16.33 -20.79
N LYS A 277 -14.85 -15.63 -21.94
CA LYS A 277 -14.98 -16.26 -23.27
C LYS A 277 -13.72 -17.05 -23.66
N ASP A 278 -12.54 -16.52 -23.33
CA ASP A 278 -11.23 -17.16 -23.56
C ASP A 278 -10.41 -17.08 -22.27
N VAL A 279 -10.20 -18.24 -21.63
CA VAL A 279 -9.48 -18.37 -20.36
C VAL A 279 -7.99 -18.07 -20.52
N ASP A 280 -7.38 -18.43 -21.66
CA ASP A 280 -5.96 -18.20 -21.91
C ASP A 280 -5.66 -16.74 -22.28
N GLU A 281 -6.61 -16.04 -22.89
CA GLU A 281 -6.55 -14.60 -23.03
C GLU A 281 -6.74 -13.89 -21.69
N ALA A 282 -7.77 -14.25 -20.92
CA ALA A 282 -8.04 -13.62 -19.62
C ALA A 282 -6.93 -13.83 -18.59
N ARG A 283 -6.18 -14.94 -18.68
CA ARG A 283 -4.95 -15.16 -17.88
C ARG A 283 -3.83 -14.20 -18.23
N ARG A 284 -3.72 -13.78 -19.50
CA ARG A 284 -2.67 -12.87 -19.98
C ARG A 284 -3.06 -11.41 -19.81
N ASN A 285 -4.32 -11.09 -20.08
CA ASN A 285 -4.89 -9.77 -19.93
C ASN A 285 -6.36 -9.91 -19.51
N PRO A 286 -6.67 -9.93 -18.20
CA PRO A 286 -8.06 -9.88 -17.74
C PRO A 286 -8.69 -8.54 -18.11
N PHE A 287 -9.91 -8.58 -18.63
CA PHE A 287 -10.64 -7.40 -19.06
C PHE A 287 -12.13 -7.52 -18.70
N LEU A 288 -12.80 -6.37 -18.66
CA LEU A 288 -14.26 -6.30 -18.50
C LEU A 288 -14.92 -6.12 -19.87
N SER A 289 -16.15 -6.63 -19.99
CA SER A 289 -17.02 -6.22 -21.08
C SER A 289 -17.36 -4.74 -20.96
N ARG A 290 -17.85 -4.15 -22.06
CA ARG A 290 -18.32 -2.75 -22.08
C ARG A 290 -19.32 -2.45 -20.95
N SER A 291 -20.28 -3.34 -20.70
CA SER A 291 -21.30 -3.16 -19.67
C SER A 291 -20.72 -3.24 -18.26
N ASP A 292 -19.81 -4.18 -18.01
CA ASP A 292 -19.18 -4.34 -16.70
C ASP A 292 -18.23 -3.18 -16.40
N MET A 293 -17.45 -2.74 -17.39
CA MET A 293 -16.58 -1.57 -17.27
C MET A 293 -17.38 -0.29 -16.98
N ARG A 294 -18.50 -0.10 -17.69
CA ARG A 294 -19.42 1.02 -17.42
C ARG A 294 -19.96 0.97 -15.99
N ALA A 295 -20.37 -0.21 -15.53
CA ALA A 295 -20.94 -0.38 -14.19
C ALA A 295 -19.92 -0.09 -13.08
N VAL A 296 -18.69 -0.61 -13.22
CA VAL A 296 -17.59 -0.37 -12.28
C VAL A 296 -17.27 1.12 -12.19
N LEU A 297 -17.04 1.78 -13.33
CA LEU A 297 -16.66 3.19 -13.36
C LEU A 297 -17.79 4.12 -12.90
N ALA A 298 -19.04 3.83 -13.24
CA ALA A 298 -20.18 4.59 -12.74
C ALA A 298 -20.31 4.47 -11.21
N ARG A 299 -20.06 3.28 -10.65
CA ARG A 299 -20.04 3.08 -9.19
C ARG A 299 -18.88 3.83 -8.52
N SER A 300 -17.70 3.79 -9.12
CA SER A 300 -16.53 4.55 -8.67
C SER A 300 -16.76 6.06 -8.70
N LEU A 301 -17.38 6.58 -9.77
CA LEU A 301 -17.70 7.99 -9.89
C LEU A 301 -18.73 8.43 -8.84
N ASN A 302 -19.76 7.61 -8.61
CA ASN A 302 -20.73 7.88 -7.55
C ASN A 302 -20.08 7.95 -6.15
N LEU A 303 -19.09 7.09 -5.88
CA LEU A 303 -18.33 7.17 -4.63
C LEU A 303 -17.58 8.50 -4.49
N TYR A 304 -16.87 8.92 -5.53
CA TYR A 304 -16.22 10.23 -5.56
C TYR A 304 -17.23 11.37 -5.30
N GLN A 305 -18.36 11.38 -6.02
CA GLN A 305 -19.39 12.40 -5.86
C GLN A 305 -19.97 12.41 -4.45
N SER A 306 -20.24 11.25 -3.86
CA SER A 306 -20.79 11.15 -2.50
C SER A 306 -19.89 11.80 -1.45
N ARG A 307 -18.57 11.74 -1.66
CA ARG A 307 -17.57 12.34 -0.77
C ARG A 307 -17.36 13.83 -1.04
N ASN A 308 -17.48 14.24 -2.30
CA ASN A 308 -17.20 15.60 -2.76
C ASN A 308 -18.47 16.44 -2.99
N GLY A 309 -19.52 16.22 -2.19
CA GLY A 309 -20.74 17.04 -2.20
C GLY A 309 -21.53 17.00 -3.52
N GLY A 310 -21.46 15.88 -4.24
CA GLY A 310 -22.11 15.67 -5.54
C GLY A 310 -21.30 16.17 -6.74
N LEU A 311 -20.16 16.83 -6.52
CA LEU A 311 -19.34 17.39 -7.59
C LEU A 311 -18.65 16.30 -8.41
N LEU A 312 -18.62 16.52 -9.73
CA LEU A 312 -17.82 15.71 -10.64
C LEU A 312 -16.36 16.18 -10.63
N PRO A 313 -15.39 15.27 -10.79
CA PRO A 313 -14.00 15.66 -10.95
C PRO A 313 -13.85 16.40 -12.29
N ARG A 314 -12.92 17.36 -12.33
CA ARG A 314 -12.57 18.04 -13.59
C ARG A 314 -11.83 17.09 -14.53
N ARG A 315 -10.90 16.33 -13.96
CA ARG A 315 -10.10 15.32 -14.64
C ARG A 315 -10.20 13.99 -13.91
N LEU A 316 -10.41 12.91 -14.65
CA LEU A 316 -10.41 11.55 -14.12
C LEU A 316 -9.42 10.69 -14.89
N VAL A 317 -8.49 10.09 -14.16
CA VAL A 317 -7.46 9.22 -14.74
C VAL A 317 -7.70 7.78 -14.29
N VAL A 318 -7.86 6.86 -15.24
CA VAL A 318 -8.05 5.43 -14.98
C VAL A 318 -6.73 4.72 -15.24
N HIS A 319 -6.15 4.12 -14.20
CA HIS A 319 -4.91 3.35 -14.26
C HIS A 319 -5.20 1.85 -14.24
N LYS A 320 -4.50 1.09 -15.08
CA LYS A 320 -4.58 -0.37 -15.12
C LYS A 320 -3.20 -0.97 -15.38
N THR A 321 -2.90 -2.14 -14.83
CA THR A 321 -1.58 -2.81 -15.03
C THR A 321 -1.49 -3.65 -16.30
N THR A 322 -2.60 -3.82 -17.01
CA THR A 322 -2.67 -4.52 -18.29
C THR A 322 -3.35 -3.64 -19.35
N SER A 323 -3.13 -3.92 -20.62
CA SER A 323 -3.63 -3.09 -21.71
C SER A 323 -5.15 -3.05 -21.80
N PHE A 324 -5.69 -1.85 -22.03
CA PHE A 324 -7.12 -1.63 -22.25
C PHE A 324 -7.59 -2.29 -23.55
N LYS A 325 -8.72 -2.98 -23.47
CA LYS A 325 -9.44 -3.46 -24.67
C LYS A 325 -10.36 -2.36 -25.21
N PRO A 326 -10.68 -2.36 -26.53
CA PRO A 326 -11.63 -1.42 -27.11
C PRO A 326 -12.98 -1.38 -26.38
N GLU A 327 -13.50 -2.55 -25.98
CA GLU A 327 -14.76 -2.64 -25.21
C GLU A 327 -14.68 -1.93 -23.84
N GLU A 328 -13.54 -2.03 -23.15
CA GLU A 328 -13.33 -1.33 -21.88
C GLU A 328 -13.29 0.19 -22.09
N LEU A 329 -12.63 0.64 -23.17
CA LEU A 329 -12.59 2.06 -23.51
C LEU A 329 -13.98 2.61 -23.85
N GLU A 330 -14.79 1.86 -24.60
CA GLU A 330 -16.18 2.22 -24.86
C GLU A 330 -17.01 2.29 -23.56
N GLY A 331 -16.83 1.33 -22.65
CA GLY A 331 -17.50 1.32 -21.35
C GLY A 331 -17.09 2.49 -20.46
N ALA A 332 -15.82 2.88 -20.51
CA ALA A 332 -15.31 4.06 -19.84
C ALA A 332 -15.90 5.35 -20.40
N LEU A 333 -15.92 5.49 -21.73
CA LEU A 333 -16.53 6.64 -22.39
C LEU A 333 -18.01 6.78 -22.05
N ASP A 334 -18.75 5.67 -22.01
CA ASP A 334 -20.17 5.66 -21.62
C ASP A 334 -20.35 6.15 -20.17
N ALA A 335 -19.55 5.65 -19.24
CA ALA A 335 -19.67 5.97 -17.81
C ALA A 335 -19.20 7.40 -17.48
N LEU A 336 -18.18 7.89 -18.19
CA LEU A 336 -17.45 9.11 -17.85
C LEU A 336 -17.75 10.28 -18.80
N SER A 337 -18.78 10.17 -19.63
CA SER A 337 -19.19 11.17 -20.64
C SER A 337 -19.45 12.57 -20.07
N ALA A 338 -19.76 12.70 -18.79
CA ALA A 338 -19.98 13.99 -18.11
C ALA A 338 -18.69 14.67 -17.61
N ILE A 339 -17.54 13.98 -17.68
CA ILE A 339 -16.24 14.47 -17.20
C ILE A 339 -15.51 15.16 -18.36
N GLN A 340 -14.90 16.31 -18.07
CA GLN A 340 -14.24 17.14 -19.10
C GLN A 340 -12.97 16.49 -19.63
N GLU A 341 -12.16 15.93 -18.73
CA GLU A 341 -10.86 15.34 -19.07
C GLU A 341 -10.82 13.89 -18.56
N VAL A 342 -10.76 12.92 -19.49
CA VAL A 342 -10.67 11.49 -19.17
C VAL A 342 -9.43 10.91 -19.81
N GLU A 343 -8.62 10.21 -19.01
CA GLU A 343 -7.41 9.54 -19.46
C GLU A 343 -7.39 8.09 -19.00
N CYS A 344 -7.02 7.17 -19.89
CA CYS A 344 -6.79 5.76 -19.57
C CYS A 344 -5.30 5.48 -19.73
N VAL A 345 -4.63 5.13 -18.63
CA VAL A 345 -3.18 4.92 -18.59
C VAL A 345 -2.88 3.48 -18.19
N GLU A 346 -2.08 2.81 -19.01
CA GLU A 346 -1.51 1.52 -18.66
C GLU A 346 -0.20 1.72 -17.87
N VAL A 347 -0.08 1.09 -16.71
CA VAL A 347 1.10 1.11 -15.86
C VAL A 347 1.72 -0.28 -15.83
N SER A 348 2.73 -0.52 -16.67
CA SER A 348 3.41 -1.81 -16.76
C SER A 348 4.77 -1.80 -16.07
N SER A 349 5.03 -2.82 -15.24
CA SER A 349 6.33 -3.08 -14.62
C SER A 349 7.28 -3.92 -15.50
N TYR A 350 6.75 -4.55 -16.56
CA TYR A 350 7.52 -5.39 -17.47
C TYR A 350 8.05 -4.57 -18.65
N ALA A 351 9.10 -3.77 -18.39
CA ALA A 351 9.85 -3.15 -19.46
C ALA A 351 10.97 -4.08 -19.95
N GLY A 352 11.05 -4.33 -21.26
CA GLY A 352 12.18 -5.06 -21.88
C GLY A 352 13.51 -4.29 -21.89
N TRP A 353 13.68 -3.32 -20.98
CA TRP A 353 14.79 -2.37 -20.93
C TRP A 353 15.15 -2.07 -19.47
N ARG A 354 16.45 -1.89 -19.19
CA ARG A 354 16.95 -1.48 -17.88
C ARG A 354 17.76 -0.19 -18.04
N GLY A 355 17.44 0.83 -17.26
CA GLY A 355 18.22 2.07 -17.18
C GLY A 355 19.39 1.89 -16.22
N VAL A 356 20.54 2.46 -16.56
CA VAL A 356 21.71 2.52 -15.68
C VAL A 356 22.15 3.98 -15.61
N TRP A 357 22.15 4.56 -14.42
CA TRP A 357 22.72 5.88 -14.20
C TRP A 357 24.24 5.74 -14.08
N LEU A 358 24.98 6.49 -14.89
CA LEU A 358 26.43 6.49 -14.87
C LEU A 358 26.93 7.74 -14.15
N GLN A 359 27.73 7.56 -13.11
CA GLN A 359 28.41 8.65 -12.42
C GLN A 359 29.88 8.71 -12.84
N HIS A 360 30.56 9.81 -12.51
CA HIS A 360 32.01 9.89 -12.69
C HIS A 360 32.68 8.84 -11.82
N SER A 361 33.62 8.10 -12.41
CA SER A 361 34.36 7.06 -11.69
C SER A 361 35.10 7.68 -10.51
N ARG A 362 34.98 7.08 -9.31
CA ARG A 362 35.78 7.46 -8.14
C ARG A 362 37.28 7.32 -8.39
N ASN A 363 37.69 6.42 -9.28
CA ASN A 363 39.06 6.20 -9.72
C ASN A 363 39.14 6.23 -11.27
N PRO A 364 39.21 7.42 -11.88
CA PRO A 364 39.14 7.54 -13.34
C PRO A 364 40.41 7.01 -14.01
N THR A 365 40.24 6.13 -14.99
CA THR A 365 41.32 5.68 -15.89
C THR A 365 41.02 6.12 -17.33
N PRO A 366 42.01 6.14 -18.24
CA PRO A 366 41.75 6.43 -19.66
C PRO A 366 40.68 5.50 -20.28
N GLN A 367 40.57 4.26 -19.78
CA GLN A 367 39.58 3.28 -20.21
C GLN A 367 38.24 3.36 -19.45
N GLN A 368 38.20 3.92 -18.23
CA GLN A 368 37.01 3.94 -17.38
C GLN A 368 36.80 5.32 -16.75
N LYS A 369 36.10 6.19 -17.49
CA LYS A 369 35.75 7.56 -17.06
C LYS A 369 34.47 7.62 -16.22
N SER A 370 33.62 6.61 -16.33
CA SER A 370 32.36 6.52 -15.60
C SER A 370 32.18 5.13 -15.01
N GLU A 371 31.42 5.07 -13.93
CA GLU A 371 31.00 3.83 -13.30
C GLU A 371 29.48 3.87 -13.06
N PRO A 372 28.79 2.72 -13.09
CA PRO A 372 27.40 2.66 -12.66
C PRO A 372 27.27 3.26 -11.26
N ASP A 373 26.26 4.09 -11.06
CA ASP A 373 25.91 4.47 -9.71
C ASP A 373 25.47 3.20 -8.95
N GLY A 374 26.16 2.92 -7.84
CA GLY A 374 25.78 1.85 -6.92
C GLY A 374 24.56 2.22 -6.07
N HIS A 375 24.11 3.47 -6.18
CA HIS A 375 22.88 4.01 -5.62
C HIS A 375 21.93 4.44 -6.75
N CYS A 376 20.75 4.87 -6.34
CA CYS A 376 19.53 4.83 -7.12
C CYS A 376 19.55 5.75 -8.36
N CYS A 377 18.92 5.33 -9.46
CA CYS A 377 18.66 6.21 -10.60
C CYS A 377 17.69 7.33 -10.16
N PRO A 378 17.94 8.61 -10.52
CA PRO A 378 16.97 9.69 -10.29
C PRO A 378 15.66 9.42 -11.03
N ILE A 379 14.57 10.09 -10.63
CA ILE A 379 13.31 9.98 -11.37
C ILE A 379 13.50 10.53 -12.78
N VAL A 380 13.45 9.63 -13.76
CA VAL A 380 13.66 9.96 -15.17
C VAL A 380 12.40 9.66 -15.93
N LEU A 381 11.95 10.63 -16.71
CA LEU A 381 10.97 10.48 -17.77
C LEU A 381 11.70 10.25 -19.10
N LEU A 382 11.51 9.08 -19.69
CA LEU A 382 12.00 8.76 -21.02
C LEU A 382 10.82 8.55 -21.97
N ILE A 383 10.83 9.27 -23.09
CA ILE A 383 9.71 9.28 -24.04
C ILE A 383 10.19 8.70 -25.36
N ARG A 384 9.53 7.64 -25.84
CA ARG A 384 9.94 6.94 -27.05
C ARG A 384 8.91 7.12 -28.16
N ARG A 385 9.33 7.81 -29.23
CA ARG A 385 8.91 7.73 -30.66
C ARG A 385 7.41 7.71 -31.05
N ALA A 386 6.46 7.67 -30.13
CA ALA A 386 5.03 7.92 -30.38
C ALA A 386 4.47 8.72 -29.22
N SER A 387 3.45 9.53 -29.48
CA SER A 387 2.81 10.51 -28.59
C SER A 387 2.18 9.93 -27.31
N PHE A 388 2.28 8.61 -27.07
CA PHE A 388 1.49 7.86 -26.10
C PHE A 388 2.29 6.92 -25.18
N GLU A 389 3.63 6.86 -25.26
CA GLU A 389 4.45 6.02 -24.36
C GLU A 389 5.45 6.88 -23.57
N ALA A 390 5.31 6.85 -22.24
CA ALA A 390 6.23 7.46 -21.28
C ALA A 390 6.76 6.37 -20.33
N ARG A 391 8.04 6.45 -19.99
CA ARG A 391 8.68 5.53 -19.06
C ARG A 391 9.20 6.29 -17.85
N PHE A 392 8.88 5.78 -16.68
CA PHE A 392 9.31 6.33 -15.41
C PHE A 392 10.29 5.36 -14.77
N PHE A 393 11.47 5.85 -14.45
CA PHE A 393 12.38 5.17 -13.53
C PHE A 393 12.11 5.74 -12.14
N TYR A 394 11.78 4.90 -11.18
CA TYR A 394 11.67 5.29 -9.78
C TYR A 394 12.46 4.28 -8.95
N ASP A 395 13.02 4.73 -7.84
CA ASP A 395 13.77 3.89 -6.93
C ASP A 395 12.82 3.03 -6.10
N SER A 396 13.06 1.72 -6.10
CA SER A 396 12.75 0.88 -4.94
C SER A 396 14.03 0.80 -4.13
N ALA A 397 14.13 1.53 -3.03
CA ALA A 397 15.33 1.48 -2.19
C ALA A 397 15.65 0.02 -1.77
N GLY A 398 16.62 -0.61 -2.44
CA GLY A 398 17.04 -2.00 -2.21
C GLY A 398 16.34 -3.06 -3.08
N PRO A 399 16.94 -4.26 -3.23
CA PRO A 399 16.45 -5.27 -4.17
C PRO A 399 15.02 -5.65 -3.78
N VAL A 400 14.08 -5.46 -4.71
CA VAL A 400 12.66 -5.81 -4.57
C VAL A 400 12.06 -5.32 -3.23
N SER A 401 11.87 -4.01 -3.11
CA SER A 401 11.02 -3.42 -2.07
C SER A 401 10.00 -2.54 -2.77
N GLY A 402 8.87 -3.12 -3.18
CA GLY A 402 7.79 -2.39 -3.84
C GLY A 402 7.35 -1.19 -2.99
N CYS A 403 7.65 0.02 -3.45
CA CYS A 403 6.90 1.21 -3.05
C CYS A 403 5.61 1.23 -3.87
N PHE A 404 4.71 0.30 -3.57
CA PHE A 404 3.30 0.53 -3.85
C PHE A 404 2.76 1.35 -2.68
N LEU A 405 2.27 2.55 -2.98
CA LEU A 405 1.24 3.19 -2.18
C LEU A 405 -0.02 2.31 -2.30
N ASP A 406 0.01 1.14 -1.65
CA ASP A 406 -1.15 0.33 -1.35
C ASP A 406 -1.92 1.04 -0.26
N SER A 407 -2.75 1.91 -0.79
CA SER A 407 -3.98 2.40 -0.22
C SER A 407 -4.64 1.33 0.69
N TYR A 408 -4.90 1.68 1.95
CA TYR A 408 -5.08 0.77 3.10
C TYR A 408 -3.87 -0.09 3.47
N ALA A 409 -2.93 0.52 4.21
CA ALA A 409 -2.24 -0.10 5.34
C ALA A 409 -1.78 -1.57 5.17
N GLN A 410 -1.26 -1.92 3.99
CA GLN A 410 -0.41 -3.10 3.80
C GLN A 410 1.05 -2.65 3.81
N THR A 411 1.47 -2.02 4.90
CA THR A 411 2.90 -1.89 5.21
C THR A 411 3.40 -3.28 5.62
N ASN A 412 3.74 -4.06 4.61
CA ASN A 412 4.31 -5.38 4.74
C ASN A 412 5.83 -5.27 4.88
N LEU A 413 6.37 -5.84 5.95
CA LEU A 413 7.78 -6.14 6.12
C LEU A 413 8.14 -7.53 5.49
N THR A 414 7.29 -8.06 4.61
CA THR A 414 7.37 -9.45 4.11
C THR A 414 8.09 -9.64 2.77
N GLU A 415 8.47 -8.58 2.06
CA GLU A 415 9.27 -8.70 0.83
C GLU A 415 10.65 -8.08 1.03
N LEU A 416 11.56 -8.89 1.57
CA LEU A 416 13.00 -8.74 1.36
C LEU A 416 13.43 -10.01 0.62
N PRO A 417 13.89 -9.94 -0.65
CA PRO A 417 14.47 -11.09 -1.31
C PRO A 417 15.79 -11.48 -0.62
N SER A 418 16.11 -12.77 -0.75
CA SER A 418 17.33 -13.45 -0.30
C SER A 418 18.62 -12.69 -0.55
#